data_AF-A0AAE9ITF6-F1
#
_entry.id   AF-A0AAE9ITF6-F1
#
_cell.length_a   1.000
_cell.length_b   1.000
_cell.length_c   1.000
_cell.angle_alpha   90.00
_cell.angle_beta   90.00
_cell.angle_gamma   90.00
#
_symmetry.space_group_name_H-M   'P 1'
#
loop_
_entity.id
_entity.type
_entity.pdbx_description
1 polymer ?
#
loop_
_entity_poly.entity_id
_entity_poly.type
_entity_poly.pdbx_seq_one_letter_code
_entity_poly.pdbx_strand_id
1 'polypeptide(L)'
;MAAKKNVPEPKFTQSAAFQGRGSRGMPQFKPDYYSSDAYGNKKVLSALGSILAVVIYFGFLRESSDLDEIWNAPPHILTSNLERKMLREQIKQAQEKGMDTALLRAQLEYVDVKEEALRIQFEQKTKQQERRNQQA
;
A
#
# COMPACT_ATOMS: atom_id res chain seq x y z
N MET A 1 -21.57 -63.36 62.25
CA MET A 1 -21.70 -61.89 62.41
C MET A 1 -21.23 -61.24 61.12
N ALA A 2 -22.11 -60.52 60.41
CA ALA A 2 -21.81 -59.95 59.09
C ALA A 2 -21.07 -58.60 59.22
N ALA A 3 -19.91 -58.48 58.57
CA ALA A 3 -19.14 -57.24 58.52
C ALA A 3 -19.84 -56.21 57.62
N LYS A 4 -20.24 -55.06 58.19
CA LYS A 4 -20.75 -53.92 57.42
C LYS A 4 -19.61 -53.33 56.59
N LYS A 5 -19.71 -53.41 55.25
CA LYS A 5 -18.83 -52.67 54.32
C LYS A 5 -19.11 -51.18 54.46
N ASN A 6 -18.11 -50.40 54.86
CA ASN A 6 -18.14 -48.95 54.80
C ASN A 6 -18.11 -48.52 53.33
N VAL A 7 -19.24 -48.00 52.83
CA VAL A 7 -19.30 -47.42 51.49
C VAL A 7 -18.74 -46.00 51.60
N PRO A 8 -17.69 -45.64 50.85
CA PRO A 8 -17.12 -44.30 50.92
C PRO A 8 -18.15 -43.27 50.43
N GLU A 9 -18.33 -42.20 51.19
CA GLU A 9 -19.26 -41.12 50.82
C GLU A 9 -18.85 -40.50 49.48
N PRO A 10 -19.81 -40.27 48.57
CA PRO A 10 -19.52 -39.71 47.26
C PRO A 10 -18.97 -38.28 47.40
N LYS A 11 -17.80 -38.03 46.82
CA LYS A 11 -17.17 -36.70 46.81
C LYS A 11 -18.06 -35.72 46.05
N PHE A 12 -18.19 -34.50 46.56
CA PHE A 12 -19.04 -33.46 45.98
C PHE A 12 -18.74 -33.17 44.50
N THR A 13 -17.49 -33.36 44.05
CA THR A 13 -17.06 -33.21 42.66
C THR A 13 -17.66 -34.22 41.68
N GLN A 14 -18.23 -35.31 42.19
CA GLN A 14 -18.92 -36.35 41.41
C GLN A 14 -20.44 -36.19 41.44
N SER A 15 -20.97 -35.24 42.22
CA SER A 15 -22.40 -34.97 42.29
C SER A 15 -22.89 -34.35 40.98
N ALA A 16 -24.11 -34.72 40.57
CA ALA A 16 -24.82 -34.11 39.45
C ALA A 16 -25.00 -32.58 39.59
N ALA A 17 -24.87 -32.02 40.80
CA ALA A 17 -24.89 -30.59 41.05
C ALA A 17 -23.57 -29.87 40.69
N PHE A 18 -22.42 -30.55 40.76
CA PHE A 18 -21.10 -29.99 40.41
C PHE A 18 -20.88 -29.97 38.90
N GLN A 19 -21.36 -31.00 38.19
CA GLN A 19 -21.56 -30.94 36.75
C GLN A 19 -22.77 -30.07 36.45
N GLY A 20 -22.62 -28.76 36.66
CA GLY A 20 -23.63 -27.77 36.31
C GLY A 20 -24.26 -28.07 34.96
N ARG A 21 -25.57 -27.88 34.89
CA ARG A 21 -26.49 -28.06 33.75
C ARG A 21 -25.95 -27.45 32.45
N GLY A 22 -24.97 -28.11 31.83
CA GLY A 22 -24.20 -27.55 30.71
C GLY A 22 -23.46 -28.57 29.85
N SER A 23 -23.73 -29.88 29.97
CA SER A 23 -23.02 -30.87 29.16
C SER A 23 -23.93 -31.94 28.53
N ARG A 24 -25.14 -31.56 28.14
CA ARG A 24 -25.97 -32.30 27.17
C ARG A 24 -26.90 -31.29 26.49
N GLY A 25 -26.51 -30.79 25.32
CA GLY A 25 -27.35 -29.93 24.49
C GLY A 25 -26.94 -28.46 24.35
N MET A 26 -25.73 -28.05 24.74
CA MET A 26 -25.22 -26.78 24.23
C MET A 26 -24.95 -26.92 22.72
N PRO A 27 -25.48 -26.03 21.86
CA PRO A 27 -25.17 -26.07 20.45
C PRO A 27 -23.66 -25.87 20.29
N GLN A 28 -22.98 -26.91 19.79
CA GLN A 28 -21.60 -26.77 19.37
C GLN A 28 -21.58 -25.71 18.27
N PHE A 29 -20.90 -24.60 18.52
CA PHE A 29 -20.69 -23.57 17.53
C PHE A 29 -20.04 -24.22 16.30
N LYS A 30 -20.79 -24.33 15.21
CA LYS A 30 -20.27 -24.76 13.92
C LYS A 30 -19.76 -23.49 13.26
N PRO A 31 -18.43 -23.29 13.14
CA PRO A 31 -17.93 -22.12 12.44
C PRO A 31 -18.45 -22.15 11.01
N ASP A 32 -19.06 -21.06 10.57
CA ASP A 32 -19.45 -20.86 9.18
C ASP A 32 -18.22 -20.93 8.28
N TYR A 33 -18.41 -21.31 7.01
CA TYR A 33 -17.30 -21.41 6.03
C TYR A 33 -16.41 -20.15 6.01
N TYR A 34 -17.02 -18.98 6.15
CA TYR A 34 -16.36 -17.68 6.12
C TYR A 34 -15.53 -17.36 7.38
N SER A 35 -15.74 -18.07 8.49
CA SER A 35 -14.93 -17.95 9.71
C SER A 35 -13.86 -19.04 9.84
N SER A 36 -13.75 -19.93 8.84
CA SER A 36 -12.72 -20.97 8.82
C SER A 36 -11.35 -20.43 8.37
N ASP A 37 -10.28 -20.99 8.94
CA ASP A 37 -8.89 -20.67 8.55
C ASP A 37 -8.62 -20.97 7.07
N ALA A 38 -9.28 -22.00 6.52
CA ALA A 38 -9.20 -22.35 5.11
C ALA A 38 -9.69 -21.21 4.19
N TYR A 39 -10.76 -20.52 4.59
CA TYR A 39 -11.25 -19.35 3.86
C TYR A 39 -10.30 -18.16 3.99
N GLY A 40 -9.76 -17.93 5.19
CA GLY A 40 -8.75 -16.91 5.44
C GLY A 40 -7.51 -17.07 4.55
N ASN A 41 -6.96 -18.28 4.48
CA ASN A 41 -5.79 -18.59 3.64
C ASN A 41 -6.08 -18.37 2.15
N LYS A 42 -7.24 -18.82 1.65
CA LYS A 42 -7.64 -18.59 0.25
C LYS A 42 -7.79 -17.11 -0.08
N LYS A 43 -8.34 -16.32 0.86
CA LYS A 43 -8.49 -14.87 0.70
C LYS A 43 -7.14 -14.15 0.64
N VAL A 44 -6.19 -14.55 1.49
CA VAL A 44 -4.82 -13.98 1.45
C VAL A 44 -4.14 -14.37 0.14
N LEU A 45 -4.25 -15.63 -0.27
CA LEU A 45 -3.60 -16.12 -1.48
C LEU A 45 -4.18 -15.49 -2.75
N SER A 46 -5.49 -15.21 -2.79
CA SER A 46 -6.11 -14.48 -3.89
C SER A 46 -5.73 -13.00 -3.90
N ALA A 47 -5.61 -12.36 -2.74
CA ALA A 47 -5.12 -10.98 -2.64
C ALA A 47 -3.65 -10.86 -3.06
N LEU A 48 -2.80 -11.81 -2.67
CA LEU A 48 -1.42 -11.86 -3.14
C LEU A 48 -1.35 -12.14 -4.63
N GLY A 49 -2.18 -13.04 -5.14
CA GLY A 49 -2.29 -13.34 -6.57
C GLY A 49 -2.71 -12.12 -7.40
N SER A 50 -3.65 -11.31 -6.91
CA SER A 50 -4.07 -10.10 -7.62
C SER A 50 -2.97 -9.04 -7.64
N ILE A 51 -2.26 -8.83 -6.53
CA ILE A 51 -1.10 -7.92 -6.47
C ILE A 51 0.00 -8.42 -7.40
N LEU A 52 0.32 -9.72 -7.37
CA LEU A 52 1.33 -10.31 -8.23
C LEU A 52 0.99 -10.13 -9.71
N ALA A 53 -0.27 -10.33 -10.09
CA ALA A 53 -0.73 -10.11 -11.47
C ALA A 53 -0.54 -8.66 -11.93
N VAL A 54 -0.80 -7.68 -11.06
CA VAL A 54 -0.52 -6.26 -11.34
C VAL A 54 0.98 -6.03 -11.55
N VAL A 55 1.83 -6.54 -10.66
CA VAL A 55 3.29 -6.38 -10.77
C VAL A 55 3.82 -6.99 -12.07
N ILE A 56 3.37 -8.21 -12.41
CA ILE A 56 3.79 -8.90 -13.64
C ILE A 56 3.32 -8.13 -14.88
N TYR A 57 2.08 -7.63 -14.88
CA TYR A 57 1.56 -6.86 -15.99
C TYR A 57 2.37 -5.58 -16.22
N PHE A 58 2.61 -4.77 -15.18
CA PHE A 58 3.35 -3.51 -15.32
C PHE A 58 4.87 -3.69 -15.51
N GLY A 59 5.45 -4.76 -14.97
CA GLY A 59 6.89 -5.00 -15.01
C GLY A 59 7.38 -5.83 -16.19
N PHE A 60 6.55 -6.72 -16.76
CA PHE A 60 7.01 -7.68 -17.78
C PHE A 60 6.19 -7.69 -19.06
N LEU A 61 4.85 -7.63 -18.98
CA LEU A 61 3.98 -7.71 -20.18
C LEU A 61 3.70 -6.35 -20.83
N ARG A 62 3.72 -5.26 -20.05
CA ARG A 62 3.62 -3.92 -20.59
C ARG A 62 4.94 -3.57 -21.28
N GLU A 63 4.82 -3.11 -22.52
CA GLU A 63 5.90 -2.59 -23.37
C GLU A 63 6.85 -1.68 -22.58
N SER A 64 8.13 -1.62 -22.98
CA SER A 64 9.22 -0.95 -22.24
C SER A 64 8.73 0.33 -21.57
N SER A 65 8.69 0.26 -20.24
CA SER A 65 7.72 0.92 -19.38
C SER A 65 7.76 2.44 -19.50
N ASP A 66 6.62 3.08 -19.79
CA ASP A 66 6.43 4.54 -19.61
C ASP A 66 6.89 4.99 -18.21
N LEU A 67 6.75 4.10 -17.21
CA LEU A 67 7.25 4.35 -15.86
C LEU A 67 8.77 4.34 -15.83
N ASP A 68 9.44 3.43 -16.52
CA ASP A 68 10.90 3.37 -16.59
C ASP A 68 11.46 4.63 -17.29
N GLU A 69 10.75 5.17 -18.29
CA GLU A 69 11.05 6.50 -18.83
C GLU A 69 10.89 7.60 -17.78
N ILE A 70 9.83 7.56 -16.96
CA ILE A 70 9.62 8.49 -15.83
C ILE A 70 10.70 8.34 -14.73
N TRP A 71 11.15 7.12 -14.44
CA TRP A 71 12.15 6.83 -13.40
C TRP A 71 13.58 7.13 -13.87
N ASN A 72 13.87 6.95 -15.17
CA ASN A 72 15.17 7.28 -15.77
C ASN A 72 15.26 8.73 -16.27
N ALA A 73 14.14 9.42 -16.40
CA ALA A 73 14.13 10.81 -16.80
C ALA A 73 14.88 11.67 -15.76
N PRO A 74 15.70 12.64 -16.22
CA PRO A 74 16.37 13.58 -15.34
C PRO A 74 15.37 14.26 -14.38
N PRO A 75 15.70 14.39 -13.09
CA PRO A 75 14.76 14.86 -12.08
C PRO A 75 14.25 16.29 -12.37
N HIS A 76 15.04 17.12 -13.08
CA HIS A 76 14.64 18.48 -13.44
C HIS A 76 13.42 18.53 -14.39
N ILE A 77 13.27 17.53 -15.27
CA ILE A 77 12.17 17.44 -16.25
C ILE A 77 10.89 16.97 -15.56
N LEU A 78 10.99 16.00 -14.64
CA LEU A 78 9.83 15.51 -13.89
C LEU A 78 9.22 16.61 -13.03
N THR A 79 10.07 17.29 -12.24
CA THR A 79 9.60 18.30 -11.29
C THR A 79 9.00 19.51 -11.99
N SER A 80 9.60 19.99 -13.08
CA SER A 80 9.08 21.14 -13.82
C SER A 80 7.75 20.83 -14.50
N ASN A 81 7.60 19.63 -15.09
CA ASN A 81 6.35 19.23 -15.73
C ASN A 81 5.20 19.06 -14.73
N LEU A 82 5.48 18.55 -13.54
CA LEU A 82 4.50 18.45 -12.46
C LEU A 82 4.07 19.84 -11.97
N GLU A 83 5.04 20.73 -11.70
CA GLU A 83 4.79 22.14 -11.33
C GLU A 83 3.95 22.85 -12.42
N ARG A 84 4.29 22.65 -13.70
CA ARG A 84 3.59 23.21 -14.86
C ARG A 84 2.14 22.73 -14.95
N LYS A 85 1.90 21.42 -14.78
CA LYS A 85 0.54 20.86 -14.79
C LYS A 85 -0.29 21.40 -13.63
N MET A 86 0.28 21.43 -12.43
CA MET A 86 -0.39 21.96 -11.24
C MET A 86 -0.77 23.43 -11.42
N LEU A 87 0.16 24.28 -11.89
CA LEU A 87 -0.12 25.70 -12.13
C LEU A 87 -1.18 25.91 -13.22
N ARG A 88 -1.18 25.11 -14.29
CA ARG A 88 -2.22 25.16 -15.33
C ARG A 88 -3.60 24.80 -14.78
N GLU A 89 -3.69 23.77 -13.93
CA GLU A 89 -4.94 23.40 -13.26
C GLU A 89 -5.42 24.52 -12.33
N GLN A 90 -4.52 25.13 -11.55
CA GLN A 90 -4.85 26.24 -10.68
C GLN A 90 -5.33 27.48 -11.46
N ILE A 91 -4.68 27.80 -12.58
CA ILE A 91 -5.12 28.88 -13.47
C ILE A 91 -6.51 28.58 -14.01
N LYS A 92 -6.77 27.35 -14.47
CA LYS A 92 -8.09 26.95 -14.98
C LYS A 92 -9.17 27.10 -13.90
N GLN A 93 -8.92 26.60 -12.69
CA GLN A 93 -9.84 26.75 -11.57
C GLN A 93 -10.04 28.21 -11.14
N ALA A 94 -8.98 29.03 -11.18
CA ALA A 94 -9.07 30.45 -10.85
C ALA A 94 -9.85 31.24 -11.92
N GLN A 95 -9.69 30.91 -13.20
CA GLN A 95 -10.47 31.47 -14.32
C GLN A 95 -11.95 31.10 -14.21
N GLU A 96 -12.26 29.84 -13.91
CA GLU A 96 -13.64 29.38 -13.68
C GLU A 96 -14.30 30.10 -12.50
N LYS A 97 -13.52 30.52 -11.50
CA LYS A 97 -13.97 31.29 -10.34
C LYS A 97 -13.94 32.81 -10.55
N GLY A 98 -13.51 33.30 -11.71
CA GLY A 98 -13.41 34.73 -12.02
C GLY A 98 -12.32 35.48 -11.23
N MET A 99 -11.31 34.79 -10.70
CA MET A 99 -10.20 35.40 -9.96
C MET A 99 -9.08 35.85 -10.91
N ASP A 100 -8.28 36.83 -10.46
CA ASP A 100 -7.09 37.26 -11.21
C ASP A 100 -6.05 36.13 -11.27
N THR A 101 -5.48 35.93 -12.46
CA THR A 101 -4.51 34.87 -12.77
C THR A 101 -3.14 35.40 -13.16
N ALA A 102 -2.93 36.73 -13.12
CA ALA A 102 -1.65 37.35 -13.48
C ALA A 102 -0.47 36.75 -12.70
N LEU A 103 -0.62 36.58 -11.37
CA LEU A 103 0.42 35.98 -10.54
C LEU A 103 0.73 34.53 -10.91
N LEU A 104 -0.30 33.71 -11.13
CA LEU A 104 -0.14 32.29 -11.47
C LEU A 104 0.50 32.11 -12.84
N ARG A 105 0.23 33.00 -13.79
CA ARG A 105 0.87 33.02 -15.10
C ARG A 105 2.34 33.40 -15.01
N ALA A 106 2.67 34.42 -14.21
CA ALA A 106 4.06 34.79 -13.97
C ALA A 106 4.85 33.64 -13.29
N GLN A 107 4.21 32.91 -12.37
CA GLN A 107 4.82 31.70 -11.79
C GLN A 107 5.05 30.61 -12.83
N LEU A 108 4.12 30.42 -13.77
CA LEU A 108 4.28 29.46 -14.86
C LEU A 108 5.49 29.80 -15.76
N GLU A 109 5.67 31.08 -16.09
CA GLU A 109 6.83 31.55 -16.86
C GLU A 109 8.14 31.39 -16.08
N TYR A 110 8.12 31.63 -14.75
CA TYR A 110 9.29 31.42 -13.90
C TYR A 110 9.74 29.95 -13.85
N VAL A 111 8.80 29.00 -13.92
CA VAL A 111 9.12 27.57 -13.97
C VAL A 111 9.94 27.23 -15.21
N ASP A 112 9.69 27.87 -16.36
CA ASP A 112 10.46 27.64 -17.59
C ASP A 112 11.93 28.07 -17.41
N VAL A 113 12.15 29.26 -16.83
CA VAL A 113 13.51 29.76 -16.53
C VAL A 113 14.25 28.85 -15.55
N LYS A 114 13.54 28.35 -14.53
CA LYS A 114 14.09 27.41 -13.54
C LYS A 114 14.50 26.09 -14.19
N GLU A 115 13.71 25.58 -15.14
CA GLU A 115 14.01 24.35 -15.89
C GLU A 115 15.29 24.51 -16.71
N GLU A 116 15.45 25.62 -17.43
CA GLU A 116 16.65 25.92 -18.21
C GLU A 116 17.90 26.03 -17.31
N ALA A 117 17.79 26.73 -16.19
CA ALA A 117 18.89 26.88 -15.24
C ALA A 117 19.33 25.53 -14.67
N LEU A 118 18.37 24.66 -14.30
CA LEU A 118 18.65 23.32 -13.80
C LEU A 118 19.30 22.45 -14.87
N ARG A 119 18.82 22.51 -16.12
CA ARG A 119 19.40 21.79 -17.24
C ARG A 119 20.89 22.11 -17.42
N ILE A 120 21.24 23.39 -17.41
CA ILE A 120 22.64 23.84 -17.51
C ILE A 120 23.48 23.30 -16.34
N GLN A 121 22.96 23.36 -15.11
CA GLN A 121 23.66 22.83 -13.94
C GLN A 121 23.89 21.32 -14.04
N PHE A 122 22.91 20.57 -14.52
CA PHE A 122 23.05 19.13 -14.73
C PHE A 122 24.09 18.82 -15.80
N GLU A 123 24.02 19.46 -16.98
CA GLU A 123 24.99 19.28 -18.06
C GLU A 123 26.44 19.59 -17.62
N GLN A 124 26.63 20.61 -16.78
CA GLN A 124 27.94 20.93 -16.21
C GLN A 124 28.44 19.83 -15.27
N LYS A 125 27.57 19.29 -14.40
CA LYS A 125 27.92 18.21 -13.47
C LYS A 125 28.28 16.92 -14.22
N THR A 126 27.52 16.52 -15.23
CA THR A 126 27.82 15.33 -16.04
C THR A 126 29.18 15.47 -16.73
N LYS A 127 29.43 16.62 -17.39
CA LYS A 127 30.73 16.89 -18.05
C LYS A 127 31.90 16.86 -17.07
N GLN A 128 31.71 17.37 -15.84
CA GLN A 128 32.76 17.31 -14.82
C GLN A 128 33.03 15.88 -14.35
N GLN A 129 31.99 15.06 -14.19
CA GLN A 129 32.11 13.67 -13.78
C GLN A 129 32.78 12.82 -14.85
N GLU A 130 32.44 13.02 -16.13
CA GLU A 130 33.12 12.36 -17.26
C GLU A 130 34.62 12.66 -17.29
N ARG A 131 34.99 13.94 -17.11
CA ARG A 131 36.41 14.33 -17.04
C ARG A 131 37.15 13.67 -15.88
N ARG A 132 36.50 13.54 -14.71
CA ARG A 132 37.09 12.85 -13.56
C ARG A 132 37.30 11.36 -13.84
N ASN A 133 36.34 10.70 -14.49
CA ASN A 133 36.44 9.29 -14.83
C ASN A 133 37.49 9.01 -15.91
N GLN A 134 37.80 9.97 -16.79
CA GLN A 134 38.88 9.84 -17.78
C GLN A 134 40.28 10.06 -17.19
N GLN A 135 40.38 10.65 -16.00
CA GLN A 135 41.64 10.92 -15.30
C GLN A 135 41.96 9.87 -14.22
N ALA A 136 41.04 8.94 -13.95
CA ALA A 136 41.20 7.81 -13.05
C ALA A 136 41.56 6.54 -13.84
#